data_AF-A0A356KZA8-F1
#
_entry.id   AF-A0A356KZA8-F1
#
_cell.length_a   1.000
_cell.length_b   1.000
_cell.length_c   1.000
_cell.angle_alpha   90.00
_cell.angle_beta   90.00
_cell.angle_gamma   90.00
#
_symmetry.space_group_name_H-M   'P 1'
#
loop_
_entity.id
_entity.type
_entity.pdbx_description
1 polymer ?
#
loop_
_entity_poly.entity_id
_entity_poly.type
_entity_poly.pdbx_seq_one_letter_code
_entity_poly.pdbx_strand_id
1 'polypeptide(L)'
;PAGKIVVAGSCIGTGTDLAVWQLEPTGELDAGFATGGVLTHHGAAGGTSTDLAYGAVLDADNRLVLSGMSYSTEPTSEHTLYRIR
;
A
#
# COMPACT_ATOMS: atom_id res chain seq x y z
N PRO A 1 -0.98 -8.24 15.01
CA PRO A 1 -1.85 -9.31 14.43
C PRO A 1 -1.13 -10.66 14.46
N ALA A 2 -1.56 -11.60 15.30
CA ALA A 2 -0.90 -12.91 15.35
C ALA A 2 -1.13 -13.67 14.03
N GLY A 3 -0.08 -13.77 13.20
CA GLY A 3 -0.02 -14.63 12.03
C GLY A 3 -0.52 -14.04 10.69
N LYS A 4 -1.11 -12.83 10.67
CA LYS A 4 -1.50 -12.19 9.40
C LYS A 4 -0.25 -11.83 8.59
N ILE A 5 -0.31 -12.02 7.29
CA ILE A 5 0.75 -11.66 6.36
C ILE A 5 0.31 -10.38 5.64
N VAL A 6 1.23 -9.42 5.52
CA VAL A 6 0.97 -8.18 4.79
C VAL A 6 1.96 -8.08 3.65
N VAL A 7 1.44 -7.86 2.44
CA VAL A 7 2.22 -7.64 1.23
C VAL A 7 1.90 -6.25 0.71
N ALA A 8 2.92 -5.47 0.40
CA ALA A 8 2.76 -4.15 -0.20
C ALA A 8 3.50 -4.09 -1.54
N GLY A 9 2.93 -3.37 -2.49
CA GLY A 9 3.49 -3.17 -3.81
C GLY A 9 2.64 -2.17 -4.59
N SER A 10 2.43 -2.45 -5.87
CA SER A 10 1.57 -1.66 -6.74
C SER A 10 0.66 -2.55 -7.58
N CYS A 11 -0.50 -2.04 -7.96
CA CYS A 11 -1.42 -2.67 -8.90
C CYS A 11 -1.57 -1.82 -10.17
N ILE A 12 -1.87 -2.46 -11.30
CA ILE A 12 -2.08 -1.78 -12.59
C ILE A 12 -3.58 -1.60 -12.82
N GLY A 13 -4.00 -0.35 -13.05
CA GLY A 13 -5.36 0.06 -13.39
C GLY A 13 -5.37 1.23 -14.38
N THR A 14 -6.10 2.31 -14.08
CA THR A 14 -6.01 3.58 -14.82
C THR A 14 -4.71 4.35 -14.56
N GLY A 15 -3.92 3.88 -13.59
CA GLY A 15 -2.55 4.27 -13.25
C GLY A 15 -1.83 3.07 -12.62
N THR A 16 -0.59 3.26 -12.18
CA THR A 16 0.05 2.28 -11.28
C THR A 16 -0.16 2.79 -9.88
N ASP A 17 -1.04 2.14 -9.10
CA ASP A 17 -1.41 2.62 -7.77
C ASP A 17 -0.76 1.77 -6.69
N LEU A 18 -0.52 2.35 -5.52
CA LEU A 18 -0.03 1.61 -4.36
C LEU A 18 -1.10 0.61 -3.94
N ALA A 19 -0.68 -0.62 -3.63
CA ALA A 19 -1.59 -1.67 -3.19
C ALA A 19 -1.03 -2.43 -2.00
N VAL A 20 -1.95 -2.85 -1.13
CA VAL A 20 -1.68 -3.69 0.04
C VAL A 20 -2.64 -4.85 0.05
N TRP A 21 -2.10 -6.04 0.22
CA TRP A 21 -2.85 -7.26 0.46
C TRP A 21 -2.61 -7.72 1.88
N GLN A 22 -3.70 -8.03 2.59
CA GLN A 22 -3.63 -8.74 3.85
C GLN A 22 -4.09 -10.16 3.64
N LEU A 23 -3.29 -11.11 4.10
CA LEU A 23 -3.56 -12.53 4.01
C LEU A 23 -3.69 -13.13 5.42
N GLU A 24 -4.55 -14.12 5.51
CA GLU A 24 -4.58 -15.06 6.62
C GLU A 24 -3.27 -15.86 6.70
N PRO A 25 -2.94 -16.45 7.86
CA PRO A 25 -1.79 -17.36 7.97
C PRO A 25 -1.84 -18.53 6.97
N THR A 26 -3.04 -18.88 6.50
CA THR A 26 -3.29 -19.91 5.48
C THR A 26 -2.93 -19.45 4.07
N GLY A 27 -2.64 -18.16 3.86
CA GLY A 27 -2.32 -17.55 2.56
C GLY A 27 -3.54 -17.04 1.79
N GLU A 28 -4.76 -17.22 2.30
CA GLU A 28 -5.98 -16.66 1.70
C GLU A 28 -6.12 -15.17 2.00
N LEU A 29 -6.82 -14.40 1.15
CA LEU A 29 -7.10 -13.00 1.42
C LEU A 29 -7.96 -12.84 2.68
N ASP A 30 -7.55 -11.95 3.57
CA ASP A 30 -8.33 -11.58 4.74
C ASP A 30 -9.50 -10.69 4.31
N ALA A 31 -10.68 -11.28 4.10
CA ALA A 31 -11.86 -10.55 3.67
C ALA A 31 -12.31 -9.45 4.65
N GLY A 32 -11.84 -9.48 5.91
CA GLY A 32 -12.11 -8.43 6.91
C GLY A 32 -11.23 -7.18 6.74
N PHE A 33 -10.17 -7.26 5.94
CA PHE A 33 -9.29 -6.12 5.65
C PHE A 33 -9.76 -5.36 4.40
N ALA A 34 -9.96 -4.05 4.56
CA ALA A 34 -10.33 -3.13 3.48
C ALA A 34 -11.45 -3.68 2.58
N THR A 35 -11.25 -3.73 1.26
CA THR A 35 -12.21 -4.33 0.32
C THR A 35 -11.72 -5.70 -0.11
N GLY A 36 -12.20 -6.74 0.58
CA GLY A 36 -11.90 -8.14 0.22
C GLY A 36 -10.43 -8.53 0.38
N GLY A 37 -9.74 -7.97 1.38
CA GLY A 37 -8.32 -8.24 1.63
C GLY A 37 -7.36 -7.35 0.87
N VAL A 38 -7.87 -6.38 0.10
CA VAL A 38 -7.06 -5.48 -0.72
C VAL A 38 -7.39 -4.03 -0.41
N LEU A 39 -6.34 -3.23 -0.23
CA LEU A 39 -6.41 -1.79 -0.24
C LEU A 39 -5.61 -1.27 -1.44
N THR A 40 -6.21 -0.41 -2.25
CA THR A 40 -5.50 0.36 -3.27
C THR A 40 -5.53 1.84 -2.89
N HIS A 41 -4.46 2.56 -3.20
CA HIS A 41 -4.34 3.97 -2.88
C HIS A 41 -3.64 4.74 -3.99
N HIS A 42 -4.33 5.76 -4.48
CA HIS A 42 -3.86 6.69 -5.50
C HIS A 42 -3.41 8.01 -4.86
N GLY A 43 -2.34 8.59 -5.39
CA GLY A 43 -1.79 9.87 -4.95
C GLY A 43 -1.16 9.80 -3.56
N ALA A 44 -0.38 8.74 -3.32
CA ALA A 44 0.12 8.37 -2.00
C ALA A 44 1.00 9.47 -1.34
N ALA A 45 1.60 10.36 -2.14
CA ALA A 45 2.21 11.61 -1.67
C ALA A 45 1.79 12.86 -2.46
N GLY A 46 0.59 12.86 -3.04
CA GLY A 46 0.08 14.00 -3.82
C GLY A 46 0.36 13.94 -5.32
N GLY A 47 1.07 12.89 -5.78
CA GLY A 47 1.19 12.58 -7.20
C GLY A 47 -0.13 12.21 -7.86
N THR A 48 -0.16 12.22 -9.18
CA THR A 48 -1.37 12.01 -10.00
C THR A 48 -1.23 10.85 -10.99
N SER A 49 -0.11 10.12 -10.97
CA SER A 49 0.18 9.07 -11.95
C SER A 49 0.55 7.72 -11.35
N THR A 50 1.77 7.56 -10.84
CA THR A 50 2.34 6.28 -10.40
C THR A 50 2.69 6.34 -8.92
N ASP A 51 2.17 5.39 -8.15
CA ASP A 51 2.42 5.18 -6.74
C ASP A 51 3.01 3.78 -6.52
N LEU A 52 4.22 3.73 -5.98
CA LEU A 52 4.99 2.50 -5.77
C LEU A 52 5.29 2.32 -4.29
N ALA A 53 5.05 1.14 -3.74
CA ALA A 53 5.57 0.72 -2.44
C ALA A 53 6.80 -0.17 -2.62
N TYR A 54 7.89 0.16 -1.91
CA TYR A 54 9.14 -0.62 -1.90
C TYR A 54 9.41 -1.31 -0.56
N GLY A 55 8.82 -0.80 0.52
CA GLY A 55 9.03 -1.32 1.86
C GLY A 55 7.77 -1.19 2.70
N ALA A 56 7.59 -2.13 3.62
CA ALA A 56 6.47 -2.18 4.52
C ALA A 56 6.94 -2.65 5.90
N VAL A 57 6.52 -1.95 6.95
CA VAL A 57 6.75 -2.34 8.34
C VAL A 57 5.49 -2.14 9.16
N LEU A 58 5.32 -2.93 10.22
CA LEU A 58 4.31 -2.68 11.24
C LEU A 58 4.94 -1.86 12.37
N ASP A 59 4.26 -0.80 12.81
CA ASP A 59 4.65 -0.04 14.01
C ASP A 59 4.23 -0.76 15.30
N ALA A 60 4.63 -0.22 16.46
CA ALA A 60 4.31 -0.80 17.77
C ALA A 60 2.79 -0.85 18.07
N ASP A 61 2.00 -0.07 17.35
CA ASP A 61 0.54 -0.01 17.46
C ASP A 61 -0.15 -0.89 16.40
N ASN A 62 0.59 -1.78 15.72
CA ASN A 62 0.13 -2.63 14.60
C ASN A 62 -0.38 -1.85 13.38
N ARG A 63 0.09 -0.63 13.14
CA ARG A 63 -0.22 0.12 11.91
C ARG A 63 0.79 -0.21 10.82
N LEU A 64 0.31 -0.28 9.59
CA LEU A 64 1.17 -0.52 8.44
C LEU A 64 1.76 0.81 7.97
N VAL A 65 3.10 0.87 7.93
CA VAL A 65 3.88 1.98 7.41
C VAL A 65 4.56 1.54 6.12
N LEU A 66 4.34 2.30 5.05
CA LEU A 66 4.89 2.02 3.73
C LEU A 66 5.88 3.11 3.33
N SER A 67 6.97 2.69 2.70
CA SER A 67 7.94 3.57 2.03
C SER A 67 7.88 3.38 0.53
N GLY A 68 7.94 4.48 -0.22
CA GLY A 68 7.69 4.43 -1.66
C GLY A 68 7.94 5.73 -2.40
N MET A 69 7.50 5.75 -3.65
CA MET A 69 7.52 6.93 -4.53
C MET A 69 6.14 7.20 -5.07
N SER A 70 5.82 8.48 -5.20
CA SER A 70 4.66 8.97 -5.95
C SER A 70 5.15 9.89 -7.06
N TYR A 71 4.64 9.68 -8.26
CA TYR A 71 4.93 10.47 -9.45
C TYR A 71 3.69 11.29 -9.83
N SER A 72 3.91 12.52 -10.28
CA SER A 72 2.90 13.28 -10.99
C SER A 72 3.18 13.31 -12.50
N THR A 73 2.21 13.76 -13.28
CA THR A 73 2.43 14.03 -14.71
C THR A 73 3.27 15.30 -14.94
N GLU A 74 3.44 16.11 -13.90
CA GLU A 74 4.37 17.24 -13.85
C GLU A 74 5.73 16.76 -13.29
N PRO A 75 6.85 17.46 -13.50
CA PRO A 75 8.18 16.93 -13.21
C PRO A 75 8.56 16.97 -11.71
N THR A 76 7.67 16.51 -10.84
CA THR A 76 7.92 16.32 -9.40
C THR A 76 7.89 14.83 -9.06
N SER A 77 9.00 14.32 -8.52
CA SER A 77 9.02 13.05 -7.79
C SER A 77 8.93 13.38 -6.31
N GLU A 78 7.93 12.84 -5.63
CA GLU A 78 7.68 13.10 -4.22
C GLU A 78 7.94 11.83 -3.40
N HIS A 79 8.75 11.96 -2.36
CA HIS A 79 9.01 10.86 -1.43
C HIS A 79 7.77 10.61 -0.58
N THR A 80 7.30 9.36 -0.55
CA THR A 80 6.07 9.00 0.15
C THR A 80 6.34 8.27 1.45
N LEU A 81 5.70 8.73 2.53
CA LEU A 81 5.43 7.95 3.74
C LEU A 81 3.92 7.79 3.87
N TYR A 82 3.41 6.59 3.62
CA TYR A 82 1.97 6.30 3.71
C TYR A 82 1.67 5.42 4.92
N ARG A 83 0.66 5.79 5.71
CA ARG A 83 0.22 5.05 6.90
C ARG A 83 -1.21 4.59 6.73
N ILE A 84 -1.42 3.28 6.85
CA ILE A 84 -2.74 2.67 6.84
C ILE A 84 -3.12 2.34 8.29
N ARG A 85 -4.33 2.73 8.68
CA ARG A 85 -4.96 2.37 9.96
C ARG A 85 -5.92 1.22 9.76
#